data_AF-A0A6P0XVN8-F1
#
_entry.id   AF-A0A6P0XVN8-F1
#
_cell.length_a   1.000
_cell.length_b   1.000
_cell.length_c   1.000
_cell.angle_alpha   90.00
_cell.angle_beta   90.00
_cell.angle_gamma   90.00
#
_symmetry.space_group_name_H-M   'P 1'
#
loop_
_entity.id
_entity.type
_entity.pdbx_description
1 polymer ?
#
loop_
_entity_poly.entity_id
_entity_poly.type
_entity_poly.pdbx_seq_one_letter_code
_entity_poly.pdbx_strand_id
1 'polypeptide(L)'
;MSKESPWYQQILQEGVVIGEQRGEQRGILSGIELGLELKFGELGKEIFSEINAIENIQVLETILASLKTVETIEQLRQIYQNRE
;
A
#
# COMPACT_ATOMS: atom_id res chain seq x y z
N MET A 1 -2.15 26.97 -24.00
CA MET A 1 -1.12 25.92 -24.18
C MET A 1 -1.56 25.02 -25.32
N SER A 2 -0.67 24.73 -26.28
CA SER A 2 -0.95 23.77 -27.35
C SER A 2 -0.74 22.33 -26.85
N LYS A 3 -1.53 21.39 -27.38
CA LYS A 3 -1.39 19.94 -27.08
C LYS A 3 -0.08 19.34 -27.59
N GLU A 4 0.66 20.08 -28.42
CA GLU A 4 1.96 19.70 -28.98
C GLU A 4 3.15 20.31 -28.22
N SER A 5 2.91 21.14 -27.20
CA SER A 5 3.97 21.71 -26.38
C SER A 5 4.69 20.60 -25.60
N PRO A 6 6.03 20.55 -25.58
CA PRO A 6 6.78 19.59 -24.78
C PRO A 6 6.37 19.57 -23.29
N TRP A 7 6.06 20.74 -22.72
CA TRP A 7 5.60 20.85 -21.33
C TRP A 7 4.23 20.20 -21.10
N TYR A 8 3.33 20.27 -22.09
CA TYR A 8 2.03 19.61 -22.00
C TYR A 8 2.18 18.08 -22.03
N GLN A 9 3.06 17.56 -22.88
CA GLN A 9 3.36 16.12 -22.90
C GLN A 9 3.98 15.65 -21.58
N GLN A 10 4.87 16.45 -21.00
CA GLN A 10 5.50 16.14 -19.71
C GLN A 10 4.48 16.01 -18.59
N ILE A 11 3.53 16.94 -18.46
CA ILE A 11 2.47 16.86 -17.44
C ILE A 11 1.60 15.61 -17.61
N LEU A 12 1.28 15.24 -18.86
CA LEU A 12 0.51 14.02 -19.11
C LEU A 12 1.28 12.78 -18.67
N GLN A 13 2.58 12.71 -18.97
CA GLN A 13 3.44 11.61 -18.53
C GLN A 13 3.57 11.55 -17.01
N GLU A 14 3.85 12.68 -16.35
CA GLU A 14 3.88 12.78 -14.88
C GLU A 14 2.56 12.35 -14.26
N GLY A 15 1.42 12.77 -14.85
CA GLY A 15 0.09 12.38 -14.41
C GLY A 15 -0.17 10.87 -14.51
N VAL A 16 0.30 10.21 -15.58
CA VAL A 16 0.21 8.76 -15.71
C VAL A 16 1.05 8.07 -14.63
N VAL A 17 2.31 8.48 -14.44
CA VAL A 17 3.20 7.90 -13.42
C VAL A 17 2.62 8.04 -12.01
N ILE A 18 2.14 9.23 -11.65
CA ILE A 18 1.51 9.49 -10.35
C ILE A 18 0.22 8.64 -10.20
N GLY A 19 -0.55 8.52 -11.29
CA GLY A 19 -1.77 7.72 -11.31
C GLY A 19 -1.51 6.24 -11.09
N GLU A 20 -0.50 5.68 -11.75
CA GLU A 20 -0.06 4.28 -11.60
C GLU A 20 0.43 4.01 -10.18
N GLN A 21 1.32 4.85 -9.64
CA GLN A 21 1.82 4.71 -8.26
C GLN A 21 0.69 4.74 -7.22
N ARG A 22 -0.26 5.67 -7.34
CA ARG A 22 -1.43 5.74 -6.45
C ARG A 22 -2.37 4.54 -6.65
N GLY A 23 -2.50 4.05 -7.88
CA GLY A 23 -3.27 2.86 -8.20
C GLY A 23 -2.70 1.62 -7.53
N GLU A 24 -1.39 1.43 -7.64
CA GLU A 24 -0.65 0.33 -7.04
C GLU A 24 -0.75 0.35 -5.52
N GLN A 25 -0.48 1.49 -4.88
CA GLN A 25 -0.60 1.64 -3.43
C GLN A 25 -2.02 1.30 -2.93
N ARG A 26 -3.06 1.79 -3.61
CA ARG A 26 -4.46 1.45 -3.27
C ARG A 26 -4.74 -0.04 -3.43
N GLY A 27 -4.26 -0.66 -4.50
CA GLY A 27 -4.44 -2.09 -4.73
C GLY A 27 -3.79 -2.94 -3.64
N ILE A 28 -2.57 -2.58 -3.23
CA ILE A 28 -1.86 -3.25 -2.13
C ILE A 28 -2.62 -3.09 -0.81
N LEU A 29 -3.05 -1.86 -0.47
CA LEU A 29 -3.81 -1.59 0.74
C LEU A 29 -5.13 -2.37 0.79
N SER A 30 -5.89 -2.42 -0.31
CA SER A 30 -7.12 -3.24 -0.38
C SER A 30 -6.83 -4.74 -0.21
N GLY A 31 -5.72 -5.24 -0.76
CA GLY A 31 -5.30 -6.63 -0.55
C GLY A 31 -4.93 -6.91 0.92
N ILE A 32 -4.27 -5.96 1.58
CA ILE A 32 -3.94 -6.05 3.01
C ILE A 32 -5.21 -6.05 3.85
N GLU A 33 -6.12 -5.11 3.62
CA GLU A 33 -7.40 -5.00 4.34
C GLU A 33 -8.17 -6.33 4.28
N LEU A 34 -8.35 -6.89 3.08
CA LEU A 34 -9.02 -8.16 2.89
C LEU A 34 -8.29 -9.31 3.58
N GLY A 35 -6.96 -9.39 3.44
CA GLY A 35 -6.17 -10.45 4.07
C GLY A 35 -6.21 -10.40 5.60
N LEU A 36 -6.23 -9.20 6.18
CA LEU A 36 -6.40 -8.96 7.60
C LEU A 36 -7.79 -9.36 8.09
N GLU A 37 -8.84 -8.95 7.39
CA GLU A 37 -10.22 -9.31 7.73
C GLU A 37 -10.42 -10.83 7.70
N LEU A 38 -9.94 -11.50 6.65
CA LEU A 38 -10.05 -12.95 6.50
C LEU A 38 -9.29 -13.72 7.58
N LYS A 39 -8.14 -13.19 8.04
CA LYS A 39 -7.24 -13.91 8.96
C LYS A 39 -7.47 -13.60 10.43
N PHE A 40 -7.82 -12.35 10.75
CA PHE A 40 -7.88 -11.83 12.11
C PHE A 40 -9.24 -11.20 12.46
N GLY A 41 -10.18 -11.10 11.52
CA GLY A 41 -11.51 -10.53 11.77
C GLY A 41 -11.44 -9.08 12.24
N GLU A 42 -12.14 -8.76 13.33
CA GLU A 42 -12.18 -7.40 13.90
C GLU A 42 -10.80 -6.88 14.33
N LEU A 43 -9.92 -7.75 14.85
CA LEU A 43 -8.54 -7.36 15.19
C LEU A 43 -7.75 -6.93 13.95
N GLY A 44 -8.10 -7.47 12.78
CA GLY A 44 -7.53 -7.07 11.49
C GLY A 44 -7.88 -5.63 11.11
N LYS A 45 -9.07 -5.14 11.47
CA LYS A 45 -9.52 -3.77 11.16
C LYS A 45 -8.78 -2.72 12.00
N GLU A 46 -8.49 -3.04 13.26
CA GLU A 46 -7.73 -2.15 14.14
C GLU A 46 -6.31 -1.92 13.62
N ILE A 47 -5.58 -3.01 13.28
CA ILE A 47 -4.22 -2.88 12.75
C ILE A 47 -4.17 -2.27 11.35
N PHE A 48 -5.23 -2.42 10.54
CA PHE A 48 -5.28 -1.80 9.23
C PHE A 48 -5.15 -0.28 9.30
N SER A 49 -5.70 0.37 10.32
CA SER A 49 -5.58 1.81 10.51
C SER A 49 -4.11 2.25 10.70
N GLU A 50 -3.29 1.43 11.37
CA GLU A 50 -1.85 1.67 11.51
C GLU A 50 -1.13 1.50 10.17
N ILE A 51 -1.44 0.42 9.44
CA ILE A 51 -0.79 0.10 8.16
C ILE A 51 -1.16 1.12 7.07
N ASN A 52 -2.38 1.64 7.07
CA ASN A 52 -2.84 2.65 6.12
C ASN A 52 -2.10 4.00 6.25
N ALA A 53 -1.41 4.25 7.37
CA ALA A 53 -0.56 5.42 7.54
C ALA A 53 0.85 5.26 6.92
N ILE A 54 1.19 4.05 6.47
CA ILE A 54 2.51 3.77 5.89
C ILE A 54 2.54 4.22 4.42
N GLU A 55 3.44 5.14 4.10
CA GLU A 55 3.63 5.64 2.73
C GLU A 55 4.62 4.78 1.91
N ASN A 56 5.49 4.03 2.58
CA ASN A 56 6.50 3.20 1.92
C ASN A 56 5.86 1.95 1.29
N ILE A 57 5.76 1.96 -0.04
CA ILE A 57 5.15 0.88 -0.80
C ILE A 57 5.84 -0.47 -0.61
N GLN A 58 7.17 -0.51 -0.49
CA GLN A 58 7.91 -1.77 -0.28
C GLN A 58 7.60 -2.39 1.09
N VAL A 59 7.33 -1.55 2.10
CA VAL A 59 6.86 -2.01 3.41
C VAL A 59 5.45 -2.61 3.26
N LEU A 60 4.54 -1.94 2.54
CA LEU A 60 3.20 -2.45 2.28
C LEU A 60 3.22 -3.79 1.51
N GLU A 61 4.06 -3.93 0.49
CA GLU A 61 4.26 -5.19 -0.23
C GLU A 61 4.74 -6.32 0.70
N THR A 62 5.68 -6.01 1.58
CA THR A 62 6.21 -6.97 2.56
C THR A 62 5.12 -7.42 3.52
N ILE A 63 4.29 -6.48 4.00
CA ILE A 63 3.12 -6.78 4.84
C ILE A 63 2.18 -7.72 4.08
N LEU A 64 1.76 -7.36 2.86
CA LEU A 64 0.84 -8.16 2.05
C LEU A 64 1.36 -9.59 1.83
N ALA A 65 2.64 -9.74 1.49
CA ALA A 65 3.25 -11.05 1.30
C ALA A 65 3.26 -11.89 2.58
N SER A 66 3.54 -11.25 3.72
CA SER A 66 3.64 -11.91 5.02
C SER A 66 2.31 -12.42 5.57
N LEU A 67 1.17 -11.86 5.15
CA LEU A 67 -0.17 -12.29 5.60
C LEU A 67 -0.43 -13.78 5.34
N LYS A 68 0.25 -14.37 4.36
CA LYS A 68 0.20 -15.81 4.07
C LYS A 68 0.75 -16.67 5.20
N THR A 69 1.71 -16.17 5.98
CA THR A 69 2.48 -16.97 6.95
C THR A 69 2.44 -16.45 8.38
N VAL A 70 2.26 -15.14 8.62
CA VAL A 70 2.19 -14.59 9.98
C VAL A 70 1.02 -15.19 10.75
N GLU A 71 1.20 -15.59 12.00
CA GLU A 71 0.15 -16.25 12.79
C GLU A 71 -0.52 -15.30 13.78
N THR A 72 0.14 -14.19 14.10
CA THR A 72 -0.36 -13.22 15.10
C THR A 72 -0.20 -11.78 14.61
N ILE A 73 -1.04 -10.89 15.16
CA ILE A 73 -0.95 -9.44 14.97
C ILE A 73 0.43 -8.92 15.38
N GLU A 74 1.00 -9.45 16.48
CA GLU A 74 2.32 -9.02 16.95
C GLU A 74 3.42 -9.36 15.94
N GLN A 75 3.40 -10.57 15.36
CA GLN A 75 4.34 -10.94 14.29
C GLN A 75 4.20 -10.01 13.07
N LEU A 76 2.99 -9.55 12.75
CA LEU A 76 2.76 -8.61 11.68
C LEU A 76 3.32 -7.21 12.01
N ARG A 77 3.14 -6.71 13.24
CA ARG A 77 3.68 -5.40 13.69
C ARG A 77 5.19 -5.30 13.55
N GLN A 78 5.90 -6.39 13.88
CA GLN A 78 7.35 -6.46 13.77
C GLN A 78 7.88 -6.20 12.34
N ILE A 79 7.06 -6.38 11.31
CA ILE A 79 7.49 -6.21 9.92
C ILE A 79 7.72 -4.73 9.57
N TYR A 80 6.83 -3.85 10.05
CA TYR A 80 6.89 -2.43 9.72
C TYR A 80 7.50 -1.56 10.82
N GLN A 81 7.48 -2.01 12.08
CA GLN A 81 8.15 -1.30 13.18
C GLN A 81 9.68 -1.32 13.06
N ASN A 82 10.25 -2.33 12.40
CA ASN A 82 11.70 -2.45 12.22
C ASN A 82 12.23 -1.71 10.98
N ARG A 83 11.39 -0.92 10.29
CA ARG A 83 11.70 -0.32 8.98
C ARG A 83 11.35 1.17 8.85
N GLU A 84 11.39 1.92 9.96
CA GLU A 84 11.32 3.39 9.95
C GLU A 84 12.50 4.02 9.20
#